data_AF-A0A350X4G5-F1
#
_entry.id   AF-A0A350X4G5-F1
#
_cell.length_a   1.000
_cell.length_b   1.000
_cell.length_c   1.000
_cell.angle_alpha   90.00
_cell.angle_beta   90.00
_cell.angle_gamma   90.00
#
_symmetry.space_group_name_H-M   'P 1'
#
loop_
_entity.id
_entity.type
_entity.pdbx_description
1 polymer ?
#
loop_
_entity_poly.entity_id
_entity_poly.type
_entity_poly.pdbx_seq_one_letter_code
_entity_poly.pdbx_strand_id
1 'polypeptide(L)'
;LSGGQKALTSIALLFAILKIRTVPFCILDEVEAALDEANVARYANYLKAFSTQTQFIVITHRKGTMEKADVLYGVTMQERGVTKLVSVRMENVNDYLDKEK
;
A
#
# COMPACT_ATOMS: atom_id res chain seq x y z
N LEU A 1 13.44 15.11 -13.14
CA LEU A 1 12.84 14.37 -12.01
C LEU A 1 13.17 12.90 -12.16
N SER A 2 13.80 12.29 -11.15
CA SER A 2 14.00 10.83 -11.10
C SER A 2 12.66 10.09 -11.05
N GLY A 3 12.66 8.77 -11.25
CA GLY A 3 11.44 7.96 -11.15
C GLY A 3 10.71 8.15 -9.82
N GLY A 4 11.43 8.06 -8.70
CA GLY A 4 10.87 8.29 -7.36
C GLY A 4 10.35 9.71 -7.15
N GLN A 5 11.02 10.73 -7.69
CA GLN A 5 10.54 12.13 -7.59
C GLN A 5 9.25 12.34 -8.39
N LYS A 6 9.14 11.77 -9.59
CA LYS A 6 7.91 11.83 -10.38
C LYS A 6 6.76 11.14 -9.64
N ALA A 7 7.02 9.93 -9.11
CA ALA A 7 6.03 9.17 -8.36
C ALA A 7 5.53 9.93 -7.12
N LEU A 8 6.45 10.46 -6.30
CA LEU A 8 6.09 11.21 -5.10
C LEU A 8 5.29 12.48 -5.44
N THR A 9 5.64 13.16 -6.54
CA THR A 9 4.90 14.34 -7.01
C THR A 9 3.48 13.97 -7.45
N SER A 10 3.31 12.86 -8.18
CA SER A 10 1.99 12.36 -8.59
C SER A 10 1.14 11.95 -7.39
N ILE A 11 1.73 11.27 -6.40
CA ILE A 11 1.05 10.90 -5.15
C ILE A 11 0.61 12.15 -4.38
N ALA A 12 1.47 13.16 -4.29
CA ALA A 12 1.13 14.42 -3.63
C ALA A 12 -0.06 15.12 -4.31
N LEU A 13 -0.08 15.14 -5.65
CA LEU A 13 -1.20 15.68 -6.41
C LEU A 13 -2.49 14.87 -6.20
N LEU A 14 -2.41 13.55 -6.21
CA LEU A 14 -3.55 12.67 -5.92
C LEU A 14 -4.14 12.98 -4.54
N PHE A 15 -3.31 13.07 -3.51
CA PHE A 15 -3.80 13.40 -2.17
C PHE A 15 -4.34 14.81 -2.05
N ALA A 16 -3.80 15.79 -2.79
CA ALA A 16 -4.37 17.13 -2.85
C ALA A 16 -5.79 17.11 -3.44
N ILE A 17 -6.02 16.33 -4.50
CA ILE A 17 -7.36 16.17 -5.11
C ILE A 17 -8.31 15.49 -4.12
N LEU A 18 -7.88 14.40 -3.47
CA LEU A 18 -8.68 13.67 -2.48
C LEU A 18 -9.02 14.51 -1.25
N LYS A 19 -8.15 15.45 -0.86
CA LYS A 19 -8.43 16.42 0.23
C LYS A 19 -9.53 17.40 -0.11
N ILE A 20 -9.63 17.81 -1.37
CA ILE A 20 -10.69 18.73 -1.83
C ILE A 20 -12.00 17.96 -2.02
N ARG A 21 -11.91 16.75 -2.58
CA ARG A 21 -13.06 15.89 -2.84
C ARG A 21 -12.87 14.56 -2.13
N THR A 22 -13.37 14.48 -0.90
CA THR A 22 -13.40 13.24 -0.14
C THR A 22 -14.28 12.22 -0.88
N VAL A 23 -13.75 11.01 -1.05
CA VAL A 23 -14.44 9.87 -1.65
C VAL A 23 -14.65 8.80 -0.57
N PRO A 24 -15.67 7.93 -0.69
CA PRO A 24 -15.90 6.90 0.32
C PRO A 24 -14.73 5.91 0.42
N PHE A 25 -14.10 5.59 -0.70
CA PHE A 25 -12.91 4.74 -0.73
C PHE A 25 -11.99 5.06 -1.92
N CYS A 26 -10.72 4.64 -1.82
CA CYS A 26 -9.70 4.77 -2.86
C CYS A 26 -8.87 3.48 -2.95
N ILE A 27 -8.61 3.02 -4.17
CA ILE A 27 -7.76 1.85 -4.45
C ILE A 27 -6.42 2.34 -4.99
N LEU A 28 -5.33 1.90 -4.38
CA LEU A 28 -3.96 2.23 -4.79
C LEU A 28 -3.23 0.93 -5.12
N ASP A 29 -2.74 0.81 -6.35
CA ASP A 29 -2.04 -0.38 -6.83
C ASP A 29 -0.56 -0.07 -7.07
N GLU A 30 0.29 -0.53 -6.15
CA GLU A 30 1.75 -0.38 -6.14
C GLU A 30 2.28 1.04 -6.45
N VAL A 31 1.52 2.07 -6.07
CA VAL A 31 1.83 3.46 -6.41
C VAL A 31 3.16 3.94 -5.84
N GLU A 32 3.62 3.33 -4.74
CA GLU A 32 4.88 3.62 -4.09
C GLU A 32 6.09 2.80 -4.60
N ALA A 33 5.94 1.97 -5.64
CA ALA A 33 6.99 1.05 -6.11
C ALA A 33 8.32 1.76 -6.42
N ALA A 34 8.26 2.99 -6.95
CA ALA A 34 9.44 3.78 -7.31
C ALA A 34 10.05 4.59 -6.14
N LEU A 35 9.47 4.53 -4.93
CA LEU A 35 9.94 5.28 -3.76
C LEU A 35 11.04 4.53 -3.01
N ASP A 36 12.00 5.27 -2.46
CA ASP A 36 12.93 4.73 -1.46
C ASP A 36 12.23 4.44 -0.12
N GLU A 37 12.92 3.76 0.79
CA GLU A 37 12.37 3.35 2.09
C GLU A 37 11.89 4.51 2.95
N ALA A 38 12.66 5.62 2.98
CA ALA A 38 12.30 6.82 3.74
C ALA A 38 11.00 7.45 3.22
N ASN A 39 10.81 7.50 1.91
CA ASN A 39 9.61 8.05 1.29
C ASN A 39 8.41 7.10 1.38
N VAL A 40 8.62 5.78 1.38
CA VAL A 40 7.55 4.82 1.70
C VAL A 40 7.03 5.01 3.12
N ALA A 41 7.91 5.19 4.10
CA ALA A 41 7.47 5.45 5.48
C ALA A 41 6.64 6.74 5.59
N ARG A 42 7.04 7.81 4.89
CA ARG A 42 6.28 9.07 4.82
C ARG A 42 4.92 8.87 4.16
N TYR A 43 4.88 8.17 3.02
CA TYR A 43 3.65 7.83 2.31
C TYR A 43 2.69 7.03 3.21
N ALA A 44 3.18 5.97 3.86
CA ALA A 44 2.37 5.10 4.71
C ALA A 44 1.80 5.84 5.93
N ASN A 45 2.60 6.71 6.58
CA ASN A 45 2.12 7.54 7.68
C ASN A 45 1.05 8.53 7.22
N TYR A 46 1.22 9.14 6.05
CA TYR A 46 0.21 10.05 5.49
C TYR A 46 -1.10 9.31 5.17
N LEU A 47 -0.99 8.15 4.52
CA LEU A 47 -2.12 7.31 4.19
C LEU A 47 -2.90 6.89 5.45
N LYS A 48 -2.19 6.51 6.52
CA LYS A 48 -2.81 6.15 7.81
C LYS A 48 -3.54 7.32 8.47
N ALA A 49 -2.97 8.52 8.42
CA ALA A 49 -3.66 9.69 8.93
C ALA A 49 -4.94 9.99 8.12
N PHE A 50 -4.86 9.83 6.79
CA PHE A 50 -5.98 10.11 5.90
C PHE A 50 -7.04 8.99 5.89
N SER A 51 -6.71 7.78 6.34
CA SER A 51 -7.66 6.66 6.38
C SER A 51 -8.85 6.90 7.32
N THR A 52 -8.75 7.91 8.19
CA THR A 52 -9.85 8.38 9.05
C THR A 52 -10.99 9.05 8.28
N GLN A 53 -10.73 9.54 7.05
CA GLN A 53 -11.73 10.24 6.22
C GLN A 53 -12.12 9.44 4.97
N THR A 54 -11.24 8.58 4.47
CA THR A 54 -11.43 7.80 3.25
C THR A 54 -10.91 6.40 3.46
N GLN A 55 -11.68 5.39 3.08
CA GLN A 55 -11.20 4.01 3.17
C GLN A 55 -10.16 3.74 2.07
N PHE A 56 -9.01 3.18 2.43
CA PHE A 56 -7.98 2.82 1.47
C PHE A 56 -7.87 1.31 1.32
N ILE A 57 -7.82 0.85 0.06
CA ILE A 57 -7.44 -0.52 -0.31
C ILE A 57 -6.12 -0.39 -1.06
N VAL A 58 -5.05 -0.93 -0.49
CA VAL A 58 -3.71 -0.80 -1.08
C VAL A 58 -3.17 -2.17 -1.43
N ILE A 59 -2.75 -2.31 -2.69
CA ILE A 59 -2.00 -3.45 -3.18
C ILE A 59 -0.53 -3.03 -3.15
N THR A 60 0.28 -3.76 -2.40
CA THR A 60 1.68 -3.40 -2.18
C THR A 60 2.47 -4.62 -1.75
N HIS A 61 3.76 -4.62 -2.06
CA HIS A 61 4.78 -5.53 -1.50
C HIS A 61 5.72 -4.79 -0.52
N ARG A 62 5.46 -3.53 -0.18
CA ARG A 62 6.34 -2.70 0.66
C ARG A 62 6.02 -2.85 2.15
N LYS A 63 6.99 -3.39 2.92
CA LYS A 63 6.89 -3.56 4.39
C LYS A 63 6.40 -2.31 5.12
N GLY A 64 7.01 -1.15 4.81
CA GLY A 64 6.64 0.12 5.46
C GLY A 64 5.17 0.54 5.26
N THR A 65 4.54 0.16 4.14
CA THR A 65 3.11 0.38 3.90
C THR A 65 2.27 -0.66 4.64
N MET A 66 2.66 -1.93 4.57
CA MET A 66 1.96 -3.04 5.26
C MET A 66 1.89 -2.84 6.77
N GLU A 67 2.96 -2.33 7.38
CA GLU A 67 3.04 -2.08 8.82
C GLU A 67 2.03 -1.05 9.35
N LYS A 68 1.48 -0.21 8.47
CA LYS A 68 0.48 0.82 8.83
C LYS A 68 -0.95 0.40 8.52
N ALA A 69 -1.15 -0.75 7.88
CA ALA A 69 -2.48 -1.25 7.53
C ALA A 69 -3.26 -1.72 8.77
N ASP A 70 -4.58 -1.51 8.75
CA ASP A 70 -5.48 -2.02 9.80
C ASP A 70 -5.72 -3.53 9.67
N VAL A 71 -5.79 -4.02 8.43
CA VAL A 71 -5.99 -5.43 8.09
C VAL A 71 -5.12 -5.77 6.89
N LEU A 72 -4.52 -6.95 6.90
CA LEU A 72 -3.74 -7.48 5.79
C LEU A 72 -4.41 -8.73 5.21
N TYR A 73 -4.57 -8.72 3.89
CA TYR A 73 -5.03 -9.84 3.10
C TYR A 73 -3.90 -10.32 2.20
N GLY A 74 -3.40 -11.52 2.45
CA GLY A 74 -2.48 -12.20 1.58
C GLY A 74 -3.23 -12.85 0.43
N VAL A 75 -2.70 -12.71 -0.79
CA VAL A 75 -3.23 -13.35 -1.99
C VAL A 75 -2.20 -14.37 -2.44
N THR A 76 -2.61 -15.63 -2.58
CA THR A 76 -1.70 -16.72 -2.95
C THR A 76 -2.32 -17.57 -4.06
N MET A 77 -1.47 -18.23 -4.86
CA MET A 77 -1.91 -19.22 -5.85
C MET A 77 -1.34 -20.59 -5.46
N GLN A 78 -2.02 -21.30 -4.54
CA GLN A 78 -1.62 -22.65 -4.13
C GLN A 78 -1.74 -23.66 -5.27
N GLU A 79 -2.76 -23.46 -6.12
CA GLU A 79 -2.96 -24.18 -7.36
C GLU A 79 -2.81 -23.20 -8.52
N ARG A 80 -2.17 -23.64 -9.61
CA ARG A 80 -1.84 -22.76 -10.73
C ARG A 80 -3.11 -22.18 -11.35
N GLY A 81 -3.24 -20.86 -11.30
CA GLY A 81 -4.38 -20.13 -11.85
C GLY A 81 -5.59 -20.04 -10.91
N VAL A 82 -5.52 -20.60 -9.69
CA VAL A 82 -6.58 -20.48 -8.69
C VAL A 82 -6.10 -19.59 -7.55
N THR A 83 -6.63 -18.37 -7.50
CA THR A 83 -6.33 -17.40 -6.44
C THR A 83 -7.07 -17.76 -5.14
N LYS A 84 -6.33 -17.75 -4.03
CA LYS A 84 -6.87 -17.94 -2.68
C LYS A 84 -6.47 -16.78 -1.78
N LEU A 85 -7.46 -16.22 -1.11
CA LEU A 85 -7.30 -15.12 -0.16
C LEU A 85 -7.10 -15.69 1.26
N VAL A 86 -6.10 -15.19 1.95
CA VAL A 86 -5.79 -15.54 3.35
C VAL A 86 -5.71 -14.26 4.18
N SER A 87 -6.39 -14.23 5.33
CA SER A 87 -6.22 -13.13 6.29
C SER A 87 -4.92 -13.35 7.05
N VAL A 88 -4.05 -12.34 7.07
CA VAL A 88 -2.72 -12.42 7.66
C VAL A 88 -2.66 -11.52 8.89
N ARG A 89 -2.20 -12.06 10.02
CA ARG A 89 -1.82 -11.25 11.18
C ARG A 89 -0.42 -10.70 10.96
N MET A 90 -0.16 -9.47 11.42
CA MET A 90 1.13 -8.78 11.28
C MET A 90 2.35 -9.64 11.68
N GLU A 91 2.19 -10.50 12.69
CA GLU A 91 3.19 -11.46 13.17
C GLU A 91 3.71 -12.41 12.07
N ASN A 92 2.88 -12.74 11.09
CA ASN A 92 3.19 -13.73 10.05
C ASN A 92 3.56 -13.09 8.70
N VAL A 93 3.62 -11.75 8.59
CA VAL A 93 3.84 -11.05 7.32
C VAL A 93 5.22 -11.35 6.75
N ASN A 94 6.24 -11.43 7.61
CA ASN A 94 7.62 -11.74 7.18
C ASN A 94 7.71 -13.13 6.51
N ASP A 95 6.95 -14.12 6.99
CA ASP A 95 6.95 -15.48 6.44
C ASP A 95 6.44 -15.55 5.00
N TYR A 96 5.64 -14.57 4.55
CA TYR A 96 5.14 -14.49 3.19
C TYR A 96 6.05 -13.66 2.28
N LEU A 97 6.68 -12.61 2.81
CA LEU A 97 7.59 -11.76 2.04
C LEU A 97 8.92 -12.46 1.70
N ASP A 98 9.36 -13.39 2.54
CA ASP A 98 10.60 -14.13 2.33
C ASP A 98 10.41 -15.38 1.44
N LYS A 99 9.18 -15.78 1.13
CA LYS A 99 8.87 -16.94 0.26
C LYS A 99 8.82 -16.63 -1.24
N GLU A 100 8.91 -15.36 -1.63
CA GLU A 100 8.94 -14.94 -3.05
C GLU A 100 10.35 -14.51 -3.53
N LYS A 101 11.41 -14.81 -2.76
CA LYS A 101 12.81 -14.77 -3.24
C LYS A 101 13.27 -16.15 -3.67
#